data_AF-A0A7U6KSC7-F1
#
_entry.id   AF-A0A7U6KSC7-F1
#
_cell.length_a   1.000
_cell.length_b   1.000
_cell.length_c   1.000
_cell.angle_alpha   90.00
_cell.angle_beta   90.00
_cell.angle_gamma   90.00
#
_symmetry.space_group_name_H-M   'P 1'
#
loop_
_entity.id
_entity.type
_entity.pdbx_description
1 polymer ?
#
loop_
_entity_poly.entity_id
_entity_poly.type
_entity_poly.pdbx_seq_one_letter_code
_entity_poly.pdbx_strand_id
1 'polypeptide(L)'
;MVDTNKLTSIAKDVLFAPVYLYQGRKIKRETVRLPEPNGDRHGMVELSKADDGLSSKSQETLNLMVVGDSAAAGVGSQTQQEALVGKLIPILEQNAVIRSNFAQLNWSLQATTGHTSFDILRRLYVLPTP
;
A
#
# COMPACT_ATOMS: atom_id res chain seq x y z
N MET A 1 -29.78 39.78 -15.92
CA MET A 1 -30.25 39.84 -14.52
C MET A 1 -29.22 39.06 -13.70
N VAL A 2 -28.46 39.73 -12.82
CA VAL A 2 -27.39 39.06 -12.05
C VAL A 2 -28.03 38.35 -10.85
N ASP A 3 -27.73 37.06 -10.67
CA ASP A 3 -28.23 36.28 -9.53
C ASP A 3 -27.66 36.81 -8.21
N THR A 4 -28.49 37.54 -7.48
CA THR A 4 -28.16 38.15 -6.19
C THR A 4 -27.73 37.13 -5.15
N ASN A 5 -28.34 35.93 -5.15
CA ASN A 5 -27.93 34.82 -4.28
C ASN A 5 -26.48 34.38 -4.50
N LYS A 6 -26.00 34.44 -5.75
CA LYS A 6 -24.63 34.07 -6.11
C LYS A 6 -23.63 35.10 -5.61
N LEU A 7 -23.97 36.39 -5.72
CA LEU A 7 -23.16 37.49 -5.19
C LEU A 7 -23.04 37.45 -3.68
N THR A 8 -24.12 37.15 -2.96
CA THR A 8 -24.11 37.05 -1.49
C THR A 8 -23.25 35.88 -0.99
N SER A 9 -23.25 34.74 -1.72
CA SER A 9 -22.36 33.61 -1.42
C SER A 9 -20.89 34.00 -1.60
N ILE A 10 -20.54 34.63 -2.74
CA ILE A 10 -19.15 35.03 -3.01
C ILE A 10 -18.66 36.04 -1.98
N ALA A 11 -19.49 37.02 -1.60
CA ALA A 11 -19.14 38.00 -0.57
C ALA A 11 -18.88 37.33 0.79
N LYS A 12 -19.68 36.32 1.16
CA LYS A 12 -19.49 35.52 2.37
C LYS A 12 -18.19 34.71 2.31
N ASP A 13 -17.89 34.06 1.18
CA ASP A 13 -16.68 33.25 1.03
C ASP A 13 -15.41 34.11 1.07
N VAL A 14 -15.44 35.31 0.48
CA VAL A 14 -14.35 36.29 0.56
C VAL A 14 -14.18 36.81 2.00
N LEU A 15 -15.27 37.07 2.71
CA LEU A 15 -15.22 37.50 4.10
C LEU A 15 -14.59 36.45 5.01
N PHE A 16 -14.88 35.16 4.79
CA PHE A 16 -14.31 34.05 5.54
C PHE A 16 -12.98 33.52 4.99
N ALA A 17 -12.53 33.98 3.82
CA ALA A 17 -11.28 33.52 3.20
C ALA A 17 -10.05 33.58 4.14
N PRO A 18 -9.83 34.64 4.95
CA PRO A 18 -8.70 34.67 5.89
C PRO A 18 -8.78 33.56 6.94
N VAL A 19 -9.99 33.28 7.43
CA VAL A 19 -10.26 32.23 8.42
C VAL A 19 -10.01 30.85 7.79
N TYR A 20 -10.50 30.61 6.58
CA TYR A 20 -10.25 29.36 5.86
C TYR A 20 -8.77 29.15 5.54
N LEU A 21 -8.04 30.20 5.14
CA LEU A 21 -6.61 30.13 4.91
C LEU A 21 -5.83 29.82 6.20
N TYR A 22 -6.24 30.40 7.32
CA TYR A 22 -5.65 30.10 8.62
C TYR A 22 -5.93 28.65 9.04
N GLN A 23 -7.18 28.20 8.92
CA GLN A 23 -7.57 26.81 9.23
C GLN A 23 -6.81 25.82 8.35
N GLY A 24 -6.72 26.05 7.04
CA GLY A 24 -5.98 25.19 6.11
C GLY A 24 -4.48 25.14 6.42
N ARG A 25 -3.87 26.28 6.77
CA ARG A 25 -2.46 26.33 7.21
C ARG A 25 -2.24 25.57 8.52
N LYS A 26 -3.14 25.76 9.48
CA LYS A 26 -3.09 25.09 10.78
C LYS A 26 -3.19 23.58 10.61
N ILE A 27 -4.17 23.10 9.84
CA ILE A 27 -4.34 21.68 9.50
C ILE A 27 -3.09 21.15 8.82
N LYS A 28 -2.59 21.80 7.75
CA LYS A 28 -1.38 21.36 7.05
C LYS A 28 -0.16 21.23 7.98
N ARG A 29 -0.07 22.07 9.01
CA ARG A 29 1.02 22.05 9.99
C ARG A 29 0.81 21.01 11.09
N GLU A 30 -0.43 20.81 11.55
CA GLU A 30 -0.75 20.01 12.73
C GLU A 30 -1.21 18.59 12.41
N THR A 31 -1.62 18.30 11.16
CA THR A 31 -1.98 16.96 10.75
C THR A 31 -0.78 16.03 10.91
N VAL A 32 -0.91 15.11 11.86
CA VAL A 32 0.07 14.06 12.13
C VAL A 32 0.30 13.27 10.85
N ARG A 33 1.55 13.28 10.36
CA ARG A 33 1.95 12.36 9.30
C ARG A 33 2.03 10.98 9.90
N LEU A 34 1.11 10.11 9.52
CA LEU A 34 1.16 8.71 9.90
C LEU A 34 2.45 8.10 9.33
N PRO A 35 3.31 7.50 10.16
CA PRO A 35 4.54 6.88 9.68
C PRO A 35 4.20 5.67 8.82
N GLU A 36 5.09 5.37 7.87
CA GLU A 36 5.05 4.08 7.20
C GLU A 36 5.51 2.99 8.17
N PRO A 37 4.90 1.80 8.15
CA PRO A 37 5.25 0.73 9.06
C PRO A 37 6.70 0.25 8.85
N ASN A 38 7.37 0.00 9.96
CA ASN A 38 8.73 -0.54 10.00
C ASN A 38 8.73 -2.06 9.70
N GLY A 39 9.84 -2.58 9.21
CA GLY A 39 10.04 -4.00 8.94
C GLY A 39 10.35 -4.30 7.48
N ASP A 40 10.43 -5.59 7.16
CA ASP A 40 10.86 -6.07 5.86
C ASP A 40 9.85 -5.73 4.76
N ARG A 41 10.38 -5.34 3.61
CA ARG A 41 9.59 -5.03 2.40
C ARG A 41 9.81 -6.03 1.28
N HIS A 42 10.57 -7.07 1.55
CA HIS A 42 10.77 -8.20 0.67
C HIS A 42 11.10 -9.41 1.54
N GLY A 43 10.87 -10.60 1.00
CA GLY A 43 11.19 -11.82 1.72
C GLY A 43 10.86 -13.04 0.89
N MET A 44 11.32 -14.19 1.37
CA MET A 44 11.06 -15.49 0.77
C MET A 44 10.58 -16.45 1.84
N VAL A 45 9.53 -17.21 1.53
CA VAL A 45 8.90 -18.20 2.43
C VAL A 45 8.88 -19.55 1.73
N GLU A 46 9.29 -20.60 2.43
CA GLU A 46 9.18 -21.97 1.94
C GLU A 46 7.76 -22.52 2.22
N LEU A 47 7.11 -23.06 1.18
CA LEU A 47 5.71 -23.49 1.22
C LEU A 47 5.56 -25.01 1.35
N SER A 48 6.46 -25.77 0.71
CA SER A 48 6.48 -27.23 0.75
C SER A 48 7.35 -27.74 1.90
N LYS A 49 6.88 -28.80 2.57
CA LYS A 49 7.69 -29.51 3.58
C LYS A 49 8.66 -30.43 2.86
N ALA A 50 9.92 -30.41 3.30
CA ALA A 50 11.00 -31.25 2.77
C ALA A 50 10.81 -32.78 2.92
N ASP A 51 9.68 -33.26 3.45
CA ASP A 51 9.56 -34.63 4.00
C ASP A 51 8.55 -35.56 3.31
N ASP A 52 7.78 -35.12 2.32
CA ASP A 52 6.94 -36.06 1.55
C ASP A 52 7.73 -36.57 0.34
N GLY A 53 8.50 -37.63 0.58
CA GLY A 53 9.51 -38.25 -0.30
C GLY A 53 9.07 -38.75 -1.68
N LEU A 54 8.00 -38.25 -2.29
CA LEU A 54 7.63 -38.55 -3.67
C LEU A 54 6.99 -37.31 -4.34
N SER A 55 7.76 -36.56 -5.12
CA SER A 55 7.51 -36.42 -6.56
C SER A 55 8.45 -35.42 -7.21
N SER A 56 9.05 -35.86 -8.32
CA SER A 56 9.76 -35.05 -9.31
C SER A 56 8.86 -34.07 -10.04
N LYS A 57 8.20 -33.15 -9.31
CA LYS A 57 7.64 -31.94 -9.90
C LYS A 57 8.58 -30.80 -9.53
N SER A 58 9.16 -30.16 -10.54
CA SER A 58 9.83 -28.87 -10.39
C SER A 58 8.84 -27.86 -9.82
N GLN A 59 8.70 -27.83 -8.49
CA GLN A 59 7.77 -26.93 -7.82
C GLN A 59 8.27 -25.51 -8.04
N GLU A 60 7.47 -24.72 -8.75
CA GLU A 60 7.83 -23.37 -9.17
C GLU A 60 7.83 -22.41 -7.98
N THR A 61 8.53 -21.28 -8.14
CA THR A 61 8.50 -20.16 -7.19
C THR A 61 7.33 -19.25 -7.53
N LEU A 62 6.46 -18.98 -6.57
CA LEU A 62 5.43 -17.97 -6.68
C LEU A 62 6.03 -16.60 -6.35
N ASN A 63 6.14 -15.74 -7.36
CA ASN A 63 6.62 -14.36 -7.17
C ASN A 63 5.42 -13.40 -7.00
N LEU A 64 5.37 -12.70 -5.88
CA LEU A 64 4.30 -11.76 -5.52
C LEU A 64 4.87 -10.35 -5.33
N MET A 65 4.41 -9.38 -6.12
CA MET A 65 4.72 -7.97 -5.91
C MET A 65 3.45 -7.21 -5.53
N VAL A 66 3.44 -6.62 -4.33
CA VAL A 66 2.37 -5.74 -3.87
C VAL A 66 2.75 -4.31 -4.21
N VAL A 67 1.94 -3.65 -5.04
CA VAL A 67 2.20 -2.27 -5.51
C VAL A 67 1.01 -1.41 -5.14
N GLY A 68 1.27 -0.20 -4.65
CA GLY A 68 0.21 0.72 -4.30
C GLY A 68 0.71 2.00 -3.65
N ASP A 69 -0.21 2.67 -2.96
CA ASP A 69 0.02 3.93 -2.26
C ASP A 69 0.18 3.71 -0.74
N SER A 70 -0.25 4.69 0.07
CA SER A 70 -0.28 4.60 1.52
C SER A 70 -1.07 3.42 2.08
N ALA A 71 -2.17 3.01 1.43
CA ALA A 71 -3.01 1.92 1.94
C ALA A 71 -2.30 0.57 1.80
N ALA A 72 -1.68 0.32 0.65
CA ALA A 72 -0.87 -0.88 0.43
C ALA A 72 0.41 -0.88 1.29
N ALA A 73 1.00 0.30 1.53
CA ALA A 73 2.15 0.43 2.43
C ALA A 73 1.81 0.12 3.90
N GLY A 74 0.54 0.21 4.30
CA GLY A 74 0.09 -0.06 5.67
C GLY A 74 0.19 1.13 6.62
N VAL A 75 0.05 2.36 6.09
CA VAL A 75 0.17 3.59 6.88
C VAL A 75 -0.84 3.60 8.02
N GLY A 76 -0.33 3.82 9.24
CA GLY A 76 -1.12 3.73 10.48
C GLY A 76 -0.86 2.45 11.28
N SER A 77 -0.27 1.42 10.68
CA SER A 77 0.30 0.27 11.40
C SER A 77 1.70 0.59 11.90
N GLN A 78 2.12 0.00 13.03
CA GLN A 78 3.48 0.22 13.54
C GLN A 78 4.52 -0.61 12.79
N THR A 79 4.13 -1.82 12.37
CA THR A 79 5.01 -2.81 11.72
C THR A 79 4.40 -3.40 10.45
N GLN A 80 5.23 -3.90 9.54
CA GLN A 80 4.80 -4.54 8.30
C GLN A 80 4.00 -5.84 8.57
N GLN A 81 4.23 -6.47 9.72
CA GLN A 81 3.49 -7.63 10.23
C GLN A 81 2.01 -7.29 10.55
N GLU A 82 1.74 -6.03 10.87
CA GLU A 82 0.39 -5.50 11.10
C GLU A 82 -0.22 -4.88 9.82
N ALA A 83 0.59 -4.66 8.79
CA ALA A 83 0.17 -4.15 7.50
C ALA A 83 -0.41 -5.26 6.60
N LEU A 84 -0.84 -4.88 5.39
CA LEU A 84 -1.43 -5.79 4.40
C LEU A 84 -0.54 -7.03 4.15
N VAL A 85 0.75 -6.83 3.91
CA VAL A 85 1.69 -7.92 3.59
C VAL A 85 1.86 -8.87 4.76
N GLY A 86 2.00 -8.33 5.98
CA GLY A 86 2.08 -9.13 7.20
C GLY A 86 0.88 -10.02 7.46
N LYS A 87 -0.31 -9.64 6.97
CA LYS A 87 -1.51 -10.49 7.04
C LYS A 87 -1.65 -11.41 5.83
N LEU A 88 -1.28 -10.94 4.64
CA LEU A 88 -1.46 -11.66 3.39
C LEU A 88 -0.52 -12.87 3.27
N ILE A 89 0.77 -12.70 3.56
CA ILE A 89 1.76 -13.76 3.38
C ILE A 89 1.43 -15.02 4.21
N PRO A 90 1.08 -14.92 5.52
CA PRO A 90 0.68 -16.10 6.30
C PRO A 90 -0.58 -16.79 5.76
N ILE A 91 -1.53 -16.04 5.19
CA ILE A 91 -2.75 -16.62 4.59
C ILE A 91 -2.39 -17.42 3.33
N LEU A 92 -1.50 -16.89 2.49
CA LEU A 92 -1.03 -17.58 1.28
C LEU A 92 -0.20 -18.82 1.63
N GLU A 93 0.63 -18.73 2.67
CA GLU A 93 1.41 -19.85 3.18
C GLU A 93 0.52 -21.01 3.65
N GLN A 94 -0.63 -20.71 4.26
CA GLN A 94 -1.56 -21.72 4.76
C GLN A 94 -2.53 -22.25 3.68
N ASN A 95 -2.55 -21.64 2.48
CA ASN A 95 -3.48 -22.02 1.42
C ASN A 95 -3.07 -23.35 0.75
N ALA A 96 -3.93 -24.37 0.86
CA ALA A 96 -3.66 -25.71 0.34
C ALA A 96 -3.38 -25.77 -1.17
N VAL A 97 -4.00 -24.89 -1.97
CA VAL A 97 -3.75 -24.83 -3.42
C VAL A 97 -2.36 -24.26 -3.69
N ILE A 98 -1.97 -23.20 -2.99
CA ILE A 98 -0.65 -22.59 -3.19
C ILE A 98 0.45 -23.56 -2.74
N ARG A 99 0.30 -24.20 -1.57
CA ARG A 99 1.27 -25.17 -1.07
C ARG A 99 1.45 -26.42 -1.92
N SER A 100 0.39 -26.85 -2.63
CA SER A 100 0.48 -28.03 -3.50
C SER A 100 1.11 -27.73 -4.86
N ASN A 101 1.10 -26.46 -5.30
CA ASN A 101 1.61 -26.07 -6.62
C ASN A 101 2.99 -25.39 -6.58
N PHE A 102 3.35 -24.73 -5.48
CA PHE A 102 4.58 -23.93 -5.37
C PHE A 102 5.45 -24.39 -4.20
N ALA A 103 6.78 -24.37 -4.39
CA ALA A 103 7.73 -24.70 -3.32
C ALA A 103 8.09 -23.48 -2.48
N GLN A 104 8.13 -22.31 -3.11
CA GLN A 104 8.60 -21.07 -2.50
C GLN A 104 7.66 -19.93 -2.88
N LEU A 105 7.48 -18.99 -1.96
CA LEU A 105 6.82 -17.71 -2.15
C LEU A 105 7.84 -16.60 -1.96
N ASN A 106 8.25 -15.96 -3.04
CA ASN A 106 9.08 -14.77 -2.99
C ASN A 106 8.17 -13.54 -3.13
N TRP A 107 8.28 -12.59 -2.20
CA TRP A 107 7.41 -11.45 -2.15
C TRP A 107 8.17 -10.13 -2.02
N SER A 108 7.59 -9.07 -2.57
CA SER A 108 8.09 -7.71 -2.42
C SER A 108 6.94 -6.70 -2.28
N LEU A 109 7.19 -5.63 -1.53
CA LEU A 109 6.29 -4.52 -1.28
C LEU A 109 6.85 -3.25 -1.91
N GLN A 110 6.23 -2.82 -3.00
CA GLN A 110 6.52 -1.60 -3.74
C GLN A 110 5.39 -0.59 -3.55
N ALA A 111 5.11 -0.27 -2.30
CA ALA A 111 4.11 0.74 -1.93
C ALA A 111 4.73 1.81 -1.03
N THR A 112 4.42 3.07 -1.32
CA THR A 112 4.91 4.22 -0.55
C THR A 112 3.84 5.31 -0.48
N THR A 113 3.86 6.08 0.59
CA THR A 113 2.95 7.22 0.81
C THR A 113 3.04 8.25 -0.31
N GLY A 114 1.90 8.83 -0.68
CA GLY A 114 1.85 9.99 -1.58
C GLY A 114 2.02 9.70 -3.07
N HIS A 115 2.05 8.44 -3.49
CA HIS A 115 2.00 8.10 -4.90
C HIS A 115 0.58 8.11 -5.47
N THR A 116 0.43 8.71 -6.64
CA THR A 116 -0.78 8.58 -7.47
C THR A 116 -0.70 7.33 -8.34
N SER A 117 -1.82 6.92 -8.94
CA SER A 117 -1.83 5.82 -9.92
C SER A 117 -0.86 6.04 -11.08
N PHE A 118 -0.63 7.31 -11.46
CA PHE A 118 0.34 7.65 -12.50
C PHE A 118 1.79 7.43 -12.04
N ASP A 119 2.12 7.81 -10.80
CA ASP A 119 3.44 7.58 -10.22
C ASP A 119 3.74 6.08 -10.09
N ILE A 120 2.74 5.32 -9.66
CA ILE A 120 2.79 3.85 -9.57
C ILE A 120 3.05 3.25 -10.95
N LEU A 121 2.29 3.66 -11.96
CA LEU A 121 2.46 3.16 -13.33
C LEU A 121 3.86 3.45 -13.87
N ARG A 122 4.37 4.67 -13.66
CA ARG A 122 5.73 5.03 -14.07
C ARG A 122 6.78 4.18 -13.36
N ARG A 123 6.57 3.89 -12.09
CA ARG A 123 7.49 3.08 -11.28
C ARG A 123 7.50 1.62 -11.72
N LEU A 124 6.35 1.06 -12.12
CA LEU A 124 6.25 -0.31 -12.64
C LEU A 124 7.17 -0.58 -13.84
N TYR A 125 7.44 0.42 -14.69
CA TYR A 125 8.35 0.26 -15.84
C TYR A 125 9.83 0.10 -15.47
N VAL A 126 10.22 0.47 -14.24
CA VAL A 126 11.62 0.46 -13.80
C VAL A 126 11.87 -0.49 -12.62
N LEU A 127 10.81 -1.08 -12.07
CA LEU A 127 10.94 -2.03 -10.97
C LEU A 127 11.48 -3.38 -11.49
N PRO A 128 12.45 -3.99 -10.78
CA PRO A 128 12.86 -5.35 -11.10
C PRO A 128 11.71 -6.31 -10.83
N THR A 129 11.64 -7.38 -11.63
CA THR A 129 10.72 -8.48 -11.33
C THR A 129 11.14 -9.12 -10.01
N PRO A 130 10.20 -9.36 -9.07
CA PRO A 130 10.47 -10.16 -7.89
C PRO A 130 10.98 -11.55 -8.26
#